data_AF-A0A0Q9KSJ5-F1
#
_entry.id   AF-A0A0Q9KSJ5-F1
#
_cell.length_a   1.000
_cell.length_b   1.000
_cell.length_c   1.000
_cell.angle_alpha   90.00
_cell.angle_beta   90.00
_cell.angle_gamma   90.00
#
_symmetry.space_group_name_H-M   'P 1'
#
loop_
_entity.id
_entity.type
_entity.pdbx_description
1 polymer ?
#
loop_
_entity_poly.entity_id
_entity_poly.type
_entity_poly.pdbx_seq_one_letter_code
_entity_poly.pdbx_strand_id
1 'polypeptide(L)'
;MDGTFGTVAAVALLCALPGVAVVMRRRRAKEPLPPVLLGLELSRLAEHVRQVEADNQPWKAERLAASTLAYDLALRDYCRSVDLPVPTGRGSLSRSQRFELEVELLTHGHDW
;
A
#
# COMPACT_ATOMS: atom_id res chain seq x y z
N MET A 1 17.27 -10.56 66.17
CA MET A 1 18.38 -9.61 66.04
C MET A 1 19.39 -10.25 65.10
N ASP A 2 19.74 -9.81 63.91
CA ASP A 2 19.40 -8.70 63.01
C ASP A 2 19.85 -9.20 61.61
N GLY A 3 19.14 -8.95 60.51
CA GLY A 3 19.54 -7.84 59.65
C GLY A 3 19.12 -8.13 58.20
N THR A 4 17.95 -7.62 57.85
CA THR A 4 17.37 -7.57 56.51
C THR A 4 17.96 -6.36 55.78
N PHE A 5 19.10 -6.52 55.11
CA PHE A 5 19.66 -5.47 54.26
C PHE A 5 20.25 -6.11 53.01
N GLY A 6 19.55 -6.01 51.88
CA GLY A 6 20.11 -6.51 50.63
C GLY A 6 19.27 -6.44 49.36
N THR A 7 18.01 -5.97 49.41
CA THR A 7 17.13 -6.12 48.23
C THR A 7 16.15 -4.97 48.02
N VAL A 8 16.60 -3.71 48.18
CA VAL A 8 15.77 -2.55 47.76
C VAL A 8 16.48 -1.63 46.75
N ALA A 9 17.78 -1.80 46.52
CA ALA A 9 18.56 -0.88 45.68
C ALA A 9 18.67 -1.28 44.18
N ALA A 10 17.69 -2.00 43.62
CA ALA A 10 17.75 -2.46 42.21
C ALA A 10 16.54 -2.07 41.35
N VAL A 11 15.69 -1.14 41.78
CA VAL A 11 14.52 -0.68 40.98
C VAL A 11 14.61 0.79 40.57
N ALA A 12 15.61 1.54 41.02
CA ALA A 12 15.64 3.00 40.85
C ALA A 12 16.36 3.52 39.59
N LEU A 13 16.69 2.69 38.58
CA LEU A 13 17.51 3.15 37.44
C LEU A 13 16.98 2.83 36.03
N LEU A 14 15.66 2.79 35.81
CA LEU A 14 15.11 2.53 34.47
C LEU A 14 13.87 3.33 34.07
N CYS A 15 13.60 4.49 34.71
CA CYS A 15 12.39 5.28 34.45
C CYS A 15 12.63 6.66 33.79
N ALA A 16 13.70 6.83 33.01
CA ALA A 16 13.96 8.10 32.33
C ALA A 16 14.25 7.92 30.83
N LEU A 17 13.34 7.24 30.11
CA LEU A 17 13.19 7.50 28.69
C LEU A 17 11.99 8.43 28.53
N PRO A 18 12.19 9.70 28.12
CA PRO A 18 11.07 10.55 27.80
C PRO A 18 10.29 9.86 26.68
N GLY A 19 9.05 9.49 26.98
CA GLY A 19 8.16 8.90 25.99
C GLY A 19 8.03 9.87 24.83
N VAL A 20 8.66 9.53 23.69
CA VAL A 20 8.41 10.22 22.43
C VAL A 20 6.96 9.90 22.10
N ALA A 21 6.06 10.82 22.47
CA ALA A 21 4.68 10.76 22.04
C ALA A 21 4.69 10.87 20.51
N VAL A 22 4.60 9.72 19.83
CA VAL A 22 4.35 9.69 18.40
C VAL A 22 2.96 10.29 18.22
N VAL A 23 2.92 11.58 17.88
CA VAL A 23 1.72 12.18 17.32
C VAL A 23 1.48 11.46 16.00
N MET A 24 0.63 10.42 16.06
CA MET A 24 0.04 9.85 14.86
C MET A 24 -0.80 10.95 14.25
N ARG A 25 -0.20 11.71 13.33
CA ARG A 25 -0.93 12.62 12.46
C ARG A 25 -1.92 11.74 11.71
N ARG A 26 -3.19 11.75 12.14
CA ARG A 26 -4.28 11.13 11.38
C ARG A 26 -4.18 11.71 9.98
N ARG A 27 -3.71 10.90 9.03
CA ARG A 27 -3.73 11.30 7.62
C ARG A 27 -5.18 11.60 7.32
N ARG A 28 -5.47 12.85 6.94
CA ARG A 28 -6.79 13.22 6.43
C ARG A 28 -7.13 12.21 5.33
N ALA A 29 -8.32 11.61 5.42
CA ALA A 29 -8.81 10.76 4.34
C ALA A 29 -8.70 11.56 3.05
N LYS A 30 -7.97 11.01 2.06
CA LYS A 30 -7.92 11.65 0.75
C LYS A 30 -9.31 11.58 0.16
N GLU A 31 -9.73 12.67 -0.47
CA GLU A 31 -10.96 12.67 -1.27
C GLU A 31 -10.83 11.57 -2.34
N PRO A 32 -11.88 10.75 -2.55
CA PRO A 32 -11.89 9.75 -3.61
C PRO A 32 -11.67 10.43 -4.96
N LEU A 33 -10.77 9.88 -5.78
CA LEU A 33 -10.59 10.37 -7.14
C LEU A 33 -11.82 9.95 -7.97
N PRO A 34 -12.34 10.85 -8.84
CA PRO A 34 -13.36 10.47 -9.81
C PRO A 34 -12.91 9.30 -10.68
N PRO A 35 -13.82 8.37 -11.06
CA PRO A 35 -13.53 7.22 -11.92
C PRO A 35 -12.73 7.55 -13.18
N VAL A 36 -13.05 8.67 -13.85
CA VAL A 36 -12.33 9.11 -15.06
C VAL A 36 -10.84 9.38 -14.82
N LEU A 37 -10.47 9.94 -13.66
CA LEU A 37 -9.06 10.19 -13.34
C LEU A 37 -8.33 8.89 -13.00
N LEU A 38 -9.02 7.92 -12.40
CA LEU A 38 -8.48 6.60 -12.11
C LEU A 38 -8.25 5.79 -13.39
N GLY A 39 -9.16 5.88 -14.36
CA GLY A 39 -8.97 5.32 -15.71
C GLY A 39 -7.70 5.87 -16.37
N LEU A 40 -7.55 7.20 -16.44
CA LEU A 40 -6.36 7.84 -17.02
C LEU A 40 -5.06 7.42 -16.32
N GLU A 41 -5.08 7.31 -14.98
CA GLU A 41 -3.93 6.87 -14.21
C GLU A 41 -3.59 5.39 -14.49
N LEU A 42 -4.60 4.53 -14.66
CA LEU A 42 -4.39 3.14 -15.05
C LEU A 42 -3.82 3.00 -16.45
N SER A 43 -4.30 3.77 -17.44
CA SER A 43 -3.71 3.80 -18.79
C SER A 43 -2.24 4.17 -18.73
N ARG A 44 -1.92 5.23 -17.98
CA ARG A 44 -0.55 5.72 -17.79
C ARG A 44 0.35 4.66 -17.12
N LEU A 45 -0.15 3.99 -16.08
CA LEU A 45 0.60 2.97 -15.37
C LEU A 45 0.76 1.68 -16.19
N ALA A 46 -0.26 1.27 -16.95
CA ALA A 46 -0.19 0.13 -17.85
C ALA A 46 0.91 0.35 -18.91
N GLU A 47 0.95 1.55 -19.48
CA GLU A 47 2.00 1.93 -20.41
C GLU A 47 3.38 1.93 -19.75
N HIS A 48 3.49 2.46 -18.53
CA HIS A 48 4.75 2.44 -17.79
C HIS A 48 5.24 1.02 -17.50
N VAL A 49 4.35 0.10 -17.13
CA VAL A 49 4.69 -1.32 -16.91
C VAL A 49 5.26 -1.91 -18.21
N ARG A 50 4.57 -1.72 -19.34
CA ARG A 50 5.04 -2.21 -20.65
C ARG A 50 6.41 -1.66 -21.02
N GLN A 51 6.66 -0.37 -20.76
CA GLN A 51 7.97 0.25 -21.00
C GLN A 51 9.07 -0.39 -20.15
N VAL A 52 8.83 -0.57 -18.85
CA VAL A 52 9.80 -1.22 -17.95
C VAL A 52 10.05 -2.68 -18.34
N GLU A 53 9.03 -3.39 -18.81
CA GLU A 53 9.15 -4.76 -19.33
C GLU A 53 9.95 -4.82 -20.63
N ALA A 54 9.78 -3.86 -21.53
CA ALA A 54 10.50 -3.81 -22.81
C ALA A 54 11.97 -3.37 -22.64
N ASP A 55 12.22 -2.42 -21.76
CA ASP A 55 13.55 -1.85 -21.57
C ASP A 55 14.50 -2.81 -20.81
N ASN A 56 15.80 -2.58 -20.95
CA ASN A 56 16.85 -3.28 -20.20
C ASN A 56 17.54 -2.34 -19.20
N GLN A 57 16.76 -1.63 -18.40
CA GLN A 57 17.29 -0.69 -17.40
C GLN A 57 17.92 -1.43 -16.21
N PRO A 58 18.88 -0.81 -15.50
CA PRO A 58 19.37 -1.32 -14.22
C PRO A 58 18.22 -1.54 -13.24
N TRP A 59 18.31 -2.62 -12.45
CA TRP A 59 17.31 -3.00 -11.45
C TRP A 59 15.91 -3.25 -12.04
N LYS A 60 15.87 -3.87 -13.22
CA LYS A 60 14.62 -4.15 -13.95
C LYS A 60 13.58 -4.88 -13.10
N ALA A 61 14.00 -5.88 -12.33
CA ALA A 61 13.09 -6.65 -11.49
C ALA A 61 12.41 -5.77 -10.43
N GLU A 62 13.17 -4.92 -9.75
CA GLU A 62 12.67 -3.99 -8.74
C GLU A 62 11.77 -2.91 -9.35
N ARG A 63 12.14 -2.38 -10.52
CA ARG A 63 11.32 -1.41 -11.26
C ARG A 63 10.00 -2.03 -11.69
N LEU A 64 10.02 -3.26 -12.19
CA LEU A 64 8.81 -3.97 -12.60
C LEU A 64 7.92 -4.25 -11.39
N ALA A 65 8.50 -4.69 -10.27
CA ALA A 65 7.77 -4.90 -9.03
C ALA A 65 7.10 -3.62 -8.53
N ALA A 66 7.82 -2.49 -8.52
CA ALA A 66 7.29 -1.20 -8.10
C ALA A 66 6.17 -0.69 -9.03
N SER A 67 6.37 -0.78 -10.34
CA SER A 67 5.39 -0.34 -11.35
C SER A 67 4.13 -1.20 -11.31
N THR A 68 4.29 -2.52 -11.16
CA THR A 68 3.18 -3.46 -11.01
C THR A 68 2.40 -3.21 -9.73
N LEU A 69 3.08 -2.93 -8.61
CA LEU A 69 2.41 -2.58 -7.36
C LEU A 69 1.61 -1.28 -7.49
N ALA A 70 2.17 -0.26 -8.16
CA ALA A 70 1.45 0.99 -8.42
C ALA A 70 0.18 0.74 -9.25
N TYR A 71 0.29 -0.05 -10.32
CA TYR A 71 -0.85 -0.47 -11.14
C TYR A 71 -1.91 -1.21 -10.32
N ASP A 72 -1.52 -2.21 -9.53
CA ASP A 72 -2.44 -2.99 -8.70
C ASP A 72 -3.16 -2.13 -7.66
N LEU A 73 -2.49 -1.12 -7.09
CA LEU A 73 -3.11 -0.18 -6.16
C LEU A 73 -4.13 0.73 -6.86
N ALA A 74 -3.79 1.25 -8.04
CA ALA A 74 -4.70 2.06 -8.84
C ALA A 74 -5.92 1.26 -9.32
N LEU A 75 -5.72 -0.01 -9.70
CA LEU A 75 -6.79 -0.92 -10.12
C LEU A 75 -7.80 -1.13 -8.99
N ARG A 76 -7.29 -1.40 -7.78
CA ARG A 76 -8.14 -1.50 -6.59
C ARG A 76 -8.90 -0.21 -6.29
N ASP A 77 -8.26 0.94 -6.44
CA ASP A 77 -8.91 2.23 -6.20
C ASP A 77 -9.99 2.51 -7.27
N TYR A 78 -9.76 2.13 -8.53
CA TYR A 78 -10.78 2.22 -9.58
C TYR A 78 -11.98 1.35 -9.23
N CYS A 79 -11.77 0.05 -8.98
CA CYS A 79 -12.87 -0.86 -8.61
C CYS A 79 -13.67 -0.34 -7.41
N ARG A 80 -13.01 0.19 -6.36
CA ARG A 80 -13.70 0.80 -5.20
C ARG A 80 -14.52 2.03 -5.58
N SER A 81 -14.05 2.86 -6.51
CA SER A 81 -14.74 4.08 -6.93
C SER A 81 -16.02 3.81 -7.71
N VAL A 82 -16.19 2.59 -8.22
CA VAL A 82 -17.37 2.12 -8.97
C VAL A 82 -18.09 0.98 -8.24
N ASP A 83 -17.87 0.86 -6.92
CA ASP A 83 -18.52 -0.11 -6.03
C ASP A 83 -18.33 -1.59 -6.40
N LEU A 84 -17.25 -1.93 -7.11
CA LEU A 84 -16.88 -3.31 -7.41
C LEU A 84 -16.12 -3.97 -6.24
N PRO A 85 -16.28 -5.28 -6.03
CA PRO A 85 -15.62 -6.00 -4.94
C PRO A 85 -14.10 -6.05 -5.15
N VAL A 86 -13.34 -5.80 -4.08
CA VAL A 86 -11.87 -5.77 -4.13
C VAL A 86 -11.26 -6.70 -3.07
N PRO A 87 -10.26 -7.54 -3.41
CA PRO A 87 -9.53 -8.34 -2.44
C PRO A 87 -8.91 -7.48 -1.33
N THR A 88 -8.98 -7.98 -0.10
CA THR A 88 -8.39 -7.31 1.06
C THR A 88 -6.86 -7.39 1.05
N GLY A 89 -6.20 -6.44 1.72
CA GLY A 89 -4.74 -6.36 1.79
C GLY A 89 -4.15 -5.16 1.04
N ARG A 90 -2.82 -4.99 1.15
CA ARG A 90 -2.08 -3.84 0.60
C ARG A 90 -0.90 -4.22 -0.32
N GLY A 91 -0.71 -5.51 -0.60
CA GLY A 91 0.38 -6.01 -1.46
C GLY A 91 -0.01 -6.08 -2.93
N SER A 92 0.89 -6.56 -3.78
CA SER A 92 0.59 -6.86 -5.19
C SER A 92 -0.55 -7.88 -5.30
N LEU A 93 -1.33 -7.77 -6.37
CA LEU A 93 -2.33 -8.77 -6.73
C LEU A 93 -1.64 -9.99 -7.33
N SER A 94 -2.25 -11.17 -7.14
CA SER A 94 -1.89 -12.29 -7.99
C SER A 94 -2.30 -11.99 -9.44
N ARG A 95 -1.69 -12.68 -10.41
CA ARG A 95 -2.05 -12.52 -11.83
C ARG A 95 -3.53 -12.76 -12.08
N SER A 96 -4.11 -13.78 -11.43
CA SER A 96 -5.55 -14.10 -11.56
C SER A 96 -6.43 -13.01 -10.97
N GLN A 97 -6.11 -12.52 -9.77
CA GLN A 97 -6.87 -11.44 -9.13
C GLN A 97 -6.84 -10.15 -9.96
N ARG A 98 -5.68 -9.81 -10.54
CA ARG A 98 -5.56 -8.66 -11.43
C ARG A 98 -6.47 -8.84 -12.64
N PHE A 99 -6.38 -9.98 -13.31
CA PHE A 99 -7.20 -10.28 -14.48
C PHE A 99 -8.70 -10.23 -14.17
N GLU A 100 -9.13 -10.81 -13.04
CA GLU A 100 -10.53 -10.78 -12.59
C GLU A 100 -11.04 -9.33 -12.42
N LEU A 101 -10.26 -8.47 -11.75
CA LEU A 101 -10.63 -7.06 -11.56
C LEU A 101 -10.65 -6.27 -12.88
N GLU A 102 -9.70 -6.53 -13.77
CA GLU A 102 -9.64 -5.90 -15.10
C GLU A 102 -10.87 -6.27 -15.93
N VAL A 103 -11.24 -7.55 -15.95
CA VAL A 103 -12.44 -8.04 -16.64
C VAL A 103 -13.69 -7.43 -16.01
N GLU A 104 -13.77 -7.36 -14.69
CA GLU A 104 -14.93 -6.79 -13.99
C GLU A 104 -15.17 -5.32 -14.35
N LEU A 105 -14.10 -4.52 -14.51
CA LEU A 105 -14.21 -3.15 -14.99
C LEU A 105 -14.73 -3.11 -16.43
N LEU A 106 -14.16 -3.93 -17.32
CA LEU A 106 -14.57 -3.98 -18.73
C LEU A 106 -16.04 -4.40 -18.89
N THR A 107 -16.51 -5.39 -18.12
CA THR A 107 -17.91 -5.85 -18.18
C THR A 107 -18.90 -4.79 -17.69
N HIS A 108 -18.46 -3.86 -16.83
CA HIS A 108 -19.24 -2.70 -16.37
C HIS A 108 -19.07 -1.46 -17.25
N GLY A 109 -18.39 -1.59 -18.40
CA GLY A 109 -18.22 -0.50 -19.38
C GLY A 109 -17.10 0.49 -19.03
N HIS A 110 -16.21 0.12 -18.12
CA HIS A 110 -15.02 0.89 -17.77
C HIS A 110 -13.82 0.40 -18.58
N ASP A 111 -13.29 1.28 -19.43
CA ASP A 111 -12.10 1.03 -20.27
C ASP A 111 -11.00 2.06 -19.95
N TRP A 112 -9.74 1.71 -20.26
CA TRP A 112 -8.56 2.56 -20.02
C TRP A 112 -7.40 2.30 -20.98
#